data_AF-A0A8T1W4A9-F1
#
_entry.id   AF-A0A8T1W4A9-F1
#
_cell.length_a   1.000
_cell.length_b   1.000
_cell.length_c   1.000
_cell.angle_alpha   90.00
_cell.angle_beta   90.00
_cell.angle_gamma   90.00
#
_symmetry.space_group_name_H-M   'P 1'
#
loop_
_entity.id
_entity.type
_entity.pdbx_description
1 polymer ?
#
loop_
_entity_poly.entity_id
_entity_poly.type
_entity_poly.pdbx_seq_one_letter_code
_entity_poly.pdbx_strand_id
1 'polypeptide(L)'
;MATAVLSSARFAVRAIQALCSLLIMIFTSLGYIKFTSGQLSSGSAIYTTIASYSAMLCGLYYVIPVGVLKLTSTAPKVVYQRLVDAVIAIALLIAGIVHVKSDAVKDCKSYNTMFETYHGSALFRCGDMTVAIVLTFVTCALFLVTLVWSFVRDTWGTVRGDNLQEALADNDTQANGYVAASTPGKKPTSASATVDLDVQHPGLKIVRCGGRTLQFACSVVALVCIVLGYKHYYTGQYIEPKATYAILMAYSAMLYSLWHMVAVETLKLSRHPTIGVERFMDVLMAAALLVAGILFATSSQVSDCSASNASFEQYHGSGLFRCGNMNAGYIFTFIAVALYLATFALSFLYRSSSSERDLESNHSAETAQVGSDVGQQV
;
A
#
# COMPACT_ATOMS: atom_id res chain seq x y z
N MET A 1 3.59 -27.40 14.65
CA MET A 1 3.36 -26.01 14.19
C MET A 1 4.72 -25.32 14.15
N ALA A 2 5.39 -25.34 13.01
CA ALA A 2 6.69 -24.69 12.85
C ALA A 2 6.43 -23.20 12.56
N THR A 3 6.74 -22.33 13.53
CA THR A 3 6.73 -20.89 13.31
C THR A 3 7.87 -20.57 12.35
N ALA A 4 7.54 -20.00 11.19
CA ALA A 4 8.53 -19.55 10.22
C ALA A 4 9.26 -18.32 10.76
N VAL A 5 10.27 -18.55 11.61
CA VAL A 5 11.13 -17.50 12.12
C VAL A 5 12.09 -17.11 10.99
N LEU A 6 12.00 -15.87 10.50
CA LEU A 6 13.06 -15.31 9.65
C LEU A 6 14.39 -15.45 10.41
N SER A 7 15.42 -16.00 9.76
CA SER A 7 16.78 -16.00 10.33
C SER A 7 17.16 -14.57 10.72
N SER A 8 17.84 -14.38 11.86
CA SER A 8 18.26 -13.07 12.37
C SER A 8 18.93 -12.19 11.30
N ALA A 9 19.76 -12.78 10.44
CA ALA A 9 20.40 -12.09 9.31
C ALA A 9 19.39 -11.51 8.29
N ARG A 10 18.35 -12.27 7.91
CA ARG A 10 17.30 -11.79 7.01
C ARG A 10 16.46 -10.69 7.62
N PHE A 11 16.14 -10.82 8.91
CA PHE A 11 15.43 -9.77 9.64
C PHE A 11 16.25 -8.46 9.64
N ALA A 12 17.55 -8.55 9.94
CA ALA A 12 18.45 -7.39 9.91
C ALA A 12 18.52 -6.75 8.51
N VAL A 13 18.64 -7.54 7.44
CA VAL A 13 18.66 -7.01 6.07
C VAL A 13 17.35 -6.30 5.71
N ARG A 14 16.18 -6.86 6.10
CA ARG A 14 14.88 -6.20 5.87
C ARG A 14 14.73 -4.91 6.67
N ALA A 15 15.23 -4.86 7.89
CA ALA A 15 15.25 -3.65 8.71
C ALA A 15 16.15 -2.57 8.10
N ILE A 16 17.34 -2.95 7.60
CA ILE A 16 18.25 -2.03 6.92
C ILE A 16 17.60 -1.53 5.61
N GLN A 17 16.96 -2.40 4.83
CA GLN A 17 16.21 -1.98 3.64
C GLN A 17 15.15 -0.92 3.97
N ALA A 18 14.37 -1.12 5.04
CA ALA A 18 13.37 -0.16 5.48
C ALA A 18 14.00 1.17 5.95
N LEU A 19 15.08 1.10 6.74
CA LEU A 19 15.78 2.27 7.24
C LEU A 19 16.42 3.08 6.10
N CYS A 20 17.15 2.43 5.19
CA CYS A 20 17.74 3.09 4.03
C CYS A 20 16.67 3.72 3.14
N SER A 21 15.55 3.03 2.93
CA SER A 21 14.40 3.57 2.18
C SER A 21 13.82 4.84 2.81
N LEU A 22 13.68 4.86 4.14
CA LEU A 22 13.24 6.05 4.87
C LEU A 22 14.26 7.19 4.74
N LEU A 23 15.55 6.89 4.89
CA LEU A 23 16.62 7.89 4.74
C LEU A 23 16.64 8.48 3.31
N ILE A 24 16.43 7.67 2.27
CA ILE A 24 16.32 8.18 0.89
C ILE A 24 15.19 9.21 0.79
N MET A 25 14.01 8.92 1.34
CA MET A 25 12.89 9.87 1.31
C MET A 25 13.22 11.17 2.05
N ILE A 26 13.88 11.07 3.21
CA ILE A 26 14.30 12.24 4.00
C ILE A 26 15.30 13.08 3.20
N PHE A 27 16.39 12.48 2.71
CA PHE A 27 17.43 13.21 1.97
C PHE A 27 16.93 13.72 0.61
N THR A 28 16.02 13.00 -0.05
CA THR A 28 15.35 13.49 -1.25
C THR A 28 14.56 14.76 -0.93
N SER A 29 13.77 14.76 0.14
CA SER A 29 13.00 15.93 0.59
C SER A 29 13.89 17.10 1.01
N LEU A 30 14.98 16.84 1.76
CA LEU A 30 15.94 17.85 2.21
C LEU A 30 16.75 18.44 1.04
N GLY A 31 16.98 17.66 -0.01
CA GLY A 31 17.64 18.11 -1.23
C GLY A 31 16.93 19.30 -1.88
N TYR A 32 15.61 19.38 -1.77
CA TYR A 32 14.80 20.45 -2.33
C TYR A 32 14.46 21.50 -1.27
N ILE A 33 15.04 22.70 -1.36
CA ILE A 33 14.81 23.74 -0.35
C ILE A 33 13.39 24.27 -0.51
N LYS A 34 12.66 24.33 0.61
CA LYS A 34 11.30 24.88 0.65
C LYS A 34 11.37 26.40 0.67
N PHE A 35 10.71 27.02 -0.31
CA PHE A 35 10.37 28.43 -0.30
C PHE A 35 9.00 28.65 0.36
N THR A 36 8.62 29.91 0.56
CA THR A 36 7.40 30.32 1.27
C THR A 36 6.12 29.62 0.79
N SER A 37 6.03 29.20 -0.47
CA SER A 37 4.85 28.57 -1.08
C SER A 37 5.05 27.16 -1.64
N GLY A 38 6.21 26.51 -1.43
CA GLY A 38 6.46 25.17 -1.99
C GLY A 38 7.93 24.81 -2.20
N GLN A 39 8.17 23.61 -2.71
CA GLN A 39 9.49 23.10 -3.11
C GLN A 39 9.50 22.89 -4.63
N LEU A 40 10.54 23.36 -5.32
CA LEU A 40 10.76 23.02 -6.72
C LEU A 40 11.28 21.58 -6.81
N SER A 41 10.37 20.61 -6.78
CA SER A 41 10.70 19.18 -6.88
C SER A 41 10.88 18.77 -8.34
N SER A 42 11.51 17.64 -8.61
CA SER A 42 11.59 17.08 -9.96
C SER A 42 10.67 15.86 -10.09
N GLY A 43 10.17 15.57 -11.29
CA GLY A 43 9.44 14.31 -11.53
C GLY A 43 10.25 13.07 -11.13
N SER A 44 11.57 13.15 -11.30
CA SER A 44 12.52 12.14 -10.83
C SER A 44 12.58 11.98 -9.32
N ALA A 45 12.47 13.07 -8.55
CA ALA A 45 12.43 13.03 -7.10
C ALA A 45 11.11 12.46 -6.57
N ILE A 46 9.99 12.77 -7.23
CA ILE A 46 8.68 12.18 -6.90
C ILE A 46 8.73 10.67 -7.15
N TYR A 47 9.23 10.24 -8.32
CA TYR A 47 9.37 8.81 -8.62
C TYR A 47 10.30 8.12 -7.62
N THR A 48 11.43 8.73 -7.26
CA THR A 48 12.36 8.21 -6.24
C THR A 48 11.69 8.09 -4.88
N THR A 49 10.86 9.07 -4.50
CA THR A 49 10.10 9.04 -3.25
C THR A 49 9.10 7.88 -3.24
N ILE A 50 8.35 7.67 -4.32
CA ILE A 50 7.37 6.57 -4.44
C ILE A 50 8.05 5.20 -4.45
N ALA A 51 9.15 5.04 -5.20
CA ALA A 51 9.91 3.80 -5.25
C ALA A 51 10.51 3.45 -3.87
N SER A 52 11.10 4.45 -3.19
CA SER A 52 11.65 4.28 -1.85
C SER A 52 10.56 4.03 -0.81
N TYR A 53 9.41 4.69 -0.92
CA TYR A 53 8.27 4.43 -0.05
C TYR A 53 7.75 2.99 -0.21
N SER A 54 7.70 2.48 -1.44
CA SER A 54 7.33 1.07 -1.71
C SER A 54 8.34 0.10 -1.12
N ALA A 55 9.63 0.39 -1.24
CA ALA A 55 10.70 -0.37 -0.62
C ALA A 55 10.62 -0.36 0.91
N MET A 56 10.30 0.79 1.51
CA MET A 56 10.08 0.95 2.94
C MET A 56 8.89 0.12 3.41
N LEU A 57 7.73 0.21 2.75
CA LEU A 57 6.54 -0.57 3.08
C LEU A 57 6.82 -2.07 3.00
N CYS A 58 7.55 -2.51 1.96
CA CYS A 58 7.98 -3.90 1.82
C CYS A 58 8.87 -4.33 3.00
N GLY A 59 9.90 -3.55 3.34
CA GLY A 59 10.78 -3.85 4.48
C GLY A 59 10.00 -3.92 5.80
N LEU A 60 9.14 -2.93 6.07
CA LEU A 60 8.30 -2.89 7.27
C LEU A 60 7.34 -4.07 7.36
N TYR A 61 6.78 -4.52 6.24
CA TYR A 61 5.90 -5.69 6.19
C TYR A 61 6.61 -6.97 6.67
N TYR A 62 7.87 -7.18 6.27
CA TYR A 62 8.64 -8.34 6.73
C TYR A 62 9.15 -8.19 8.17
N VAL A 63 9.43 -6.96 8.64
CA VAL A 63 9.94 -6.71 9.99
C VAL A 63 8.82 -6.79 11.02
N ILE A 64 7.72 -6.04 10.83
CA ILE A 64 6.70 -5.83 11.88
C ILE A 64 5.70 -7.00 11.92
N PRO A 65 4.84 -7.25 10.91
CA PRO A 65 3.90 -8.37 10.93
C PRO A 65 4.54 -9.74 11.05
N VAL A 66 5.63 -10.00 10.31
CA VAL A 66 6.23 -11.34 10.23
C VAL A 66 7.25 -11.57 11.34
N GLY A 67 8.17 -10.62 11.56
CA GLY A 67 9.23 -10.76 12.55
C GLY A 67 8.79 -10.50 13.99
N VAL A 68 8.25 -9.30 14.25
CA VAL A 68 7.98 -8.81 15.61
C VAL A 68 6.64 -9.33 16.14
N LEU A 69 5.56 -9.08 15.40
CA LEU A 69 4.19 -9.36 15.88
C LEU A 69 3.73 -10.79 15.57
N LYS A 70 4.45 -11.52 14.69
CA LYS A 70 4.14 -12.90 14.26
C LYS A 70 2.65 -13.08 13.90
N LEU A 71 2.07 -12.07 13.27
CA LEU A 71 0.64 -12.02 12.92
C LEU A 71 0.28 -12.95 11.75
N THR A 72 1.29 -13.49 11.07
CA THR A 72 1.11 -14.41 9.95
C THR A 72 1.32 -15.85 10.41
N SER A 73 0.29 -16.69 10.22
CA SER A 73 0.35 -18.13 10.53
C SER A 73 1.13 -18.94 9.49
N THR A 74 1.41 -18.33 8.33
CA THR A 74 2.15 -18.93 7.21
C THR A 74 3.08 -17.87 6.63
N ALA A 75 4.34 -18.22 6.39
CA ALA A 75 5.28 -17.32 5.70
C ALA A 75 4.82 -17.03 4.27
N PRO A 76 5.12 -15.83 3.72
CA PRO A 76 4.88 -15.54 2.31
C PRO A 76 5.59 -16.57 1.42
N LYS A 77 4.93 -17.05 0.36
CA LYS A 77 5.57 -18.00 -0.58
C LYS A 77 6.84 -17.35 -1.16
N VAL A 78 7.92 -18.12 -1.24
CA VAL A 78 9.24 -17.64 -1.69
C VAL A 78 9.18 -17.01 -3.09
N VAL A 79 8.32 -17.53 -3.97
CA VAL A 79 8.09 -16.98 -5.32
C VAL A 79 7.59 -15.53 -5.29
N TYR A 80 6.65 -15.20 -4.40
CA TYR A 80 6.14 -13.84 -4.27
C TYR A 80 7.17 -12.90 -3.64
N GLN A 81 7.92 -13.39 -2.67
CA GLN A 81 9.04 -12.64 -2.13
C GLN A 81 10.06 -12.28 -3.22
N ARG A 82 10.41 -13.23 -4.09
CA ARG A 82 11.31 -13.00 -5.24
C ARG A 82 10.76 -11.98 -6.21
N LEU A 83 9.49 -12.12 -6.58
CA LEU A 83 8.86 -11.21 -7.53
C LEU A 83 8.83 -9.78 -6.98
N VAL A 84 8.44 -9.60 -5.71
CA VAL A 84 8.42 -8.29 -5.06
C VAL A 84 9.85 -7.72 -4.94
N ASP A 85 10.82 -8.53 -4.51
CA ASP A 85 12.22 -8.09 -4.40
C ASP A 85 12.78 -7.66 -5.77
N ALA A 86 12.47 -8.40 -6.84
CA ALA A 86 12.90 -8.07 -8.20
C ALA A 86 12.24 -6.78 -8.72
N VAL A 87 10.92 -6.64 -8.54
CA VAL A 87 10.18 -5.43 -8.97
C VAL A 87 10.68 -4.20 -8.21
N ILE A 88 10.89 -4.30 -6.90
CA ILE A 88 11.40 -3.18 -6.10
C ILE A 88 12.85 -2.86 -6.49
N ALA A 89 13.70 -3.85 -6.72
CA ALA A 89 15.06 -3.61 -7.19
C ALA A 89 15.08 -2.87 -8.54
N ILE A 90 14.23 -3.28 -9.49
CA ILE A 90 14.11 -2.61 -10.79
C ILE A 90 13.59 -1.18 -10.62
N ALA A 91 12.56 -0.97 -9.80
CA ALA A 91 12.02 0.37 -9.54
C ALA A 91 13.06 1.29 -8.89
N LEU A 92 13.82 0.80 -7.91
CA LEU A 92 14.91 1.54 -7.27
C LEU A 92 16.06 1.84 -8.24
N LEU A 93 16.39 0.90 -9.13
CA LEU A 93 17.41 1.11 -10.16
C LEU A 93 17.00 2.24 -11.12
N ILE A 94 15.77 2.18 -11.62
CA ILE A 94 15.20 3.24 -12.48
C ILE A 94 15.19 4.57 -11.70
N ALA A 95 14.80 4.55 -10.43
CA ALA A 95 14.77 5.74 -9.60
C ALA A 95 16.16 6.37 -9.47
N GLY A 96 17.19 5.59 -9.13
CA GLY A 96 18.57 6.05 -9.04
C GLY A 96 19.06 6.65 -10.36
N ILE A 97 18.83 5.97 -11.48
CA ILE A 97 19.26 6.44 -12.82
C ILE A 97 18.57 7.76 -13.19
N VAL A 98 17.24 7.81 -13.06
CA VAL A 98 16.44 8.97 -13.46
C VAL A 98 16.72 10.16 -12.54
N HIS A 99 16.96 9.94 -11.25
CA HIS A 99 17.33 10.99 -10.30
C HIS A 99 18.72 11.58 -10.59
N VAL A 100 19.74 10.73 -10.85
CA VAL A 100 21.07 11.18 -11.27
C VAL A 100 21.03 11.95 -12.58
N LYS A 101 20.16 11.53 -13.51
CA LYS A 101 20.07 12.15 -14.83
C LYS A 101 19.22 13.42 -14.86
N SER A 102 18.54 13.74 -13.77
CA SER A 102 17.73 14.96 -13.68
C SER A 102 18.59 16.22 -13.77
N ASP A 103 18.07 17.24 -14.43
CA ASP A 103 18.78 18.52 -14.60
C ASP A 103 19.00 19.20 -13.24
N ALA A 104 18.07 19.00 -12.30
CA ALA A 104 18.20 19.44 -10.92
C ALA A 104 19.47 18.90 -10.23
N VAL A 105 19.89 17.68 -10.55
CA VAL A 105 21.09 17.05 -9.97
C VAL A 105 22.34 17.36 -10.78
N LYS A 106 22.29 17.21 -12.11
CA LYS A 106 23.46 17.45 -12.99
C LYS A 106 24.00 18.87 -12.85
N ASP A 107 23.10 19.84 -12.90
CA ASP A 107 23.45 21.27 -12.92
C ASP A 107 23.19 21.93 -11.55
N CYS A 108 23.09 21.13 -10.48
CA CYS A 108 22.72 21.59 -9.14
C CYS A 108 23.54 22.79 -8.66
N LYS A 109 24.87 22.73 -8.84
CA LYS A 109 25.76 23.84 -8.45
C LYS A 109 25.52 25.10 -9.30
N SER A 110 25.33 24.93 -10.61
CA SER A 110 25.07 26.03 -11.53
C SER A 110 23.76 26.75 -11.17
N TYR A 111 22.70 25.98 -10.93
CA TYR A 111 21.41 26.53 -10.50
C TYR A 111 21.50 27.24 -9.16
N ASN A 112 22.21 26.68 -8.18
CA ASN A 112 22.42 27.37 -6.91
C ASN A 112 23.18 28.68 -7.08
N THR A 113 24.26 28.72 -7.86
CA THR A 113 24.99 29.98 -8.11
C THR A 113 24.10 31.03 -8.77
N MET A 114 23.29 30.64 -9.75
CA MET A 114 22.32 31.54 -10.38
C MET A 114 21.30 32.05 -9.35
N PHE A 115 20.69 31.16 -8.57
CA PHE A 115 19.63 31.53 -7.63
C PHE A 115 20.17 32.35 -6.45
N GLU A 116 21.36 32.06 -5.95
CA GLU A 116 22.03 32.85 -4.91
C GLU A 116 22.35 34.27 -5.42
N THR A 117 22.72 34.41 -6.70
CA THR A 117 23.00 35.72 -7.30
C THR A 117 21.73 36.58 -7.42
N TYR A 118 20.60 36.01 -7.82
CA TYR A 118 19.37 36.77 -8.06
C TYR A 118 18.44 36.86 -6.84
N HIS A 119 18.46 35.88 -5.95
CA HIS A 119 17.52 35.73 -4.84
C HIS A 119 18.20 35.56 -3.47
N GLY A 120 19.53 35.61 -3.39
CA GLY A 120 20.29 35.55 -2.13
C GLY A 120 20.17 34.22 -1.38
N SER A 121 19.63 33.17 -2.01
CA SER A 121 19.39 31.87 -1.38
C SER A 121 19.62 30.73 -2.36
N ALA A 122 20.06 29.58 -1.84
CA ALA A 122 20.20 28.35 -2.62
C ALA A 122 18.83 27.74 -2.93
N LEU A 123 18.73 27.09 -4.09
CA LEU A 123 17.52 26.38 -4.53
C LEU A 123 17.54 24.91 -4.07
N PHE A 124 18.74 24.31 -4.05
CA PHE A 124 18.96 22.89 -3.80
C PHE A 124 20.07 22.65 -2.79
N ARG A 125 19.99 21.54 -2.05
CA ARG A 125 21.10 21.00 -1.26
C ARG A 125 21.73 19.83 -2.02
N CYS A 126 22.71 20.13 -2.88
CA CYS A 126 23.32 19.13 -3.76
C CYS A 126 23.95 17.94 -3.00
N GLY A 127 24.46 18.18 -1.78
CA GLY A 127 24.98 17.13 -0.91
C GLY A 127 23.89 16.14 -0.50
N ASP A 128 22.75 16.64 -0.02
CA ASP A 128 21.61 15.81 0.39
C ASP A 128 21.02 15.02 -0.80
N MET A 129 20.94 15.64 -1.99
CA MET A 129 20.54 14.93 -3.22
C MET A 129 21.50 13.78 -3.56
N THR A 130 22.81 14.02 -3.42
CA THR A 130 23.83 12.99 -3.68
C THR A 130 23.72 11.84 -2.68
N VAL A 131 23.50 12.13 -1.40
CA VAL A 131 23.29 11.11 -0.36
C VAL A 131 22.04 10.27 -0.68
N ALA A 132 20.92 10.91 -1.05
CA ALA A 132 19.70 10.21 -1.43
C ALA A 132 19.93 9.25 -2.62
N ILE A 133 20.65 9.69 -3.65
CA ILE A 133 21.00 8.88 -4.82
C ILE A 133 21.86 7.68 -4.42
N VAL A 134 22.92 7.89 -3.64
CA VAL A 134 23.82 6.81 -3.20
C VAL A 134 23.03 5.78 -2.41
N LEU A 135 22.21 6.23 -1.45
CA LEU A 135 21.36 5.34 -0.66
C LEU A 135 20.35 4.58 -1.53
N THR A 136 19.86 5.17 -2.62
CA THR A 136 18.96 4.50 -3.58
C THR A 136 19.64 3.29 -4.22
N PHE A 137 20.88 3.45 -4.71
CA PHE A 137 21.64 2.33 -5.27
C PHE A 137 22.04 1.29 -4.21
N VAL A 138 22.40 1.73 -3.00
CA VAL A 138 22.67 0.81 -1.87
C VAL A 138 21.42 -0.01 -1.54
N THR A 139 20.25 0.61 -1.46
CA THR A 139 18.99 -0.08 -1.18
C THR A 139 18.63 -1.04 -2.31
N CYS A 140 18.82 -0.63 -3.57
CA CYS A 140 18.67 -1.52 -4.73
C CYS A 140 19.57 -2.77 -4.58
N ALA A 141 20.84 -2.58 -4.24
CA ALA A 141 21.77 -3.69 -4.03
C ALA A 141 21.31 -4.62 -2.88
N LEU A 142 20.78 -4.06 -1.78
CA LEU A 142 20.22 -4.87 -0.69
C LEU A 142 19.04 -5.74 -1.14
N PHE A 143 18.16 -5.24 -2.00
CA PHE A 143 17.06 -6.05 -2.57
C PHE A 143 17.57 -7.12 -3.55
N LEU A 144 18.61 -6.81 -4.32
CA LEU A 144 19.28 -7.82 -5.16
C LEU A 144 19.96 -8.91 -4.31
N VAL A 145 20.57 -8.54 -3.18
CA VAL A 145 21.16 -9.50 -2.24
C VAL A 145 20.08 -10.41 -1.66
N THR A 146 18.91 -9.89 -1.23
CA THR A 146 17.83 -10.76 -0.74
C THR A 146 17.26 -11.66 -1.83
N LEU A 147 17.18 -11.15 -3.07
CA LEU A 147 16.77 -11.92 -4.24
C LEU A 147 17.74 -13.08 -4.53
N VAL A 148 19.04 -12.79 -4.68
CA VAL A 148 20.08 -13.80 -4.96
C VAL A 148 20.19 -14.80 -3.82
N TRP A 149 20.16 -14.35 -2.56
CA TRP A 149 20.15 -15.22 -1.40
C TRP A 149 18.99 -16.22 -1.45
N SER A 150 17.82 -15.77 -1.91
CA SER A 150 16.66 -16.66 -2.05
C SER A 150 16.91 -17.76 -3.09
N PHE A 151 17.62 -17.50 -4.19
CA PHE A 151 17.92 -18.50 -5.23
C PHE A 151 19.03 -19.47 -4.82
N VAL A 152 20.10 -18.97 -4.19
CA VAL A 152 21.23 -19.81 -3.74
C VAL A 152 20.78 -20.84 -2.71
N ARG A 153 19.88 -20.46 -1.78
CA ARG A 153 19.34 -21.39 -0.79
C ARG A 153 18.59 -22.57 -1.42
N ASP A 154 17.84 -22.31 -2.49
CA ASP A 154 17.09 -23.37 -3.18
C ASP A 154 18.02 -24.28 -4.02
N THR A 155 19.16 -23.75 -4.47
CA THR A 155 20.14 -24.51 -5.27
C THR A 155 21.05 -25.39 -4.39
N TRP A 156 21.30 -25.01 -3.13
CA TRP A 156 22.24 -25.71 -2.21
C TRP A 156 21.59 -26.69 -1.22
N GLY A 157 20.29 -27.01 -1.38
CA GLY A 157 19.71 -28.27 -0.88
C GLY A 157 19.79 -28.55 0.63
N THR A 158 19.21 -27.71 1.50
CA THR A 158 19.00 -28.04 2.93
C THR A 158 17.74 -27.39 3.54
N VAL A 159 16.62 -27.34 2.82
CA VAL A 159 15.30 -27.16 3.46
C VAL A 159 14.33 -28.21 2.92
N ARG A 160 14.09 -29.21 3.77
CA ARG A 160 13.00 -30.17 3.66
C ARG A 160 11.68 -29.39 3.75
N GLY A 161 10.98 -29.20 2.61
CA GLY A 161 9.57 -28.79 2.57
C GLY A 161 9.21 -27.47 1.88
N ASP A 162 10.03 -26.91 0.98
CA ASP A 162 9.68 -25.68 0.24
C ASP A 162 10.14 -25.75 -1.23
N ASN A 163 10.04 -26.93 -1.87
CA ASN A 163 10.36 -27.02 -3.29
C ASN A 163 9.25 -26.32 -4.11
N LEU A 164 9.66 -25.57 -5.15
CA LEU A 164 8.77 -24.98 -6.16
C LEU A 164 7.77 -26.02 -6.71
N GLN A 165 8.22 -27.28 -6.83
CA GLN A 165 7.46 -28.45 -7.24
C GLN A 165 6.34 -28.83 -6.24
N GLU A 166 6.58 -28.65 -4.93
CA GLU A 166 5.62 -28.95 -3.86
C GLU A 166 4.58 -27.83 -3.74
N ALA A 167 4.96 -26.56 -3.95
CA ALA A 167 4.03 -25.43 -3.99
C ALA A 167 3.13 -25.41 -5.24
N LEU A 168 3.58 -26.05 -6.33
CA LEU A 168 2.77 -26.33 -7.53
C LEU A 168 1.90 -27.59 -7.34
N ALA A 169 2.40 -28.63 -6.68
CA ALA A 169 1.63 -29.85 -6.38
C ALA A 169 0.52 -29.61 -5.32
N ASP A 170 0.75 -28.76 -4.32
CA ASP A 170 -0.24 -28.42 -3.29
C ASP A 170 -1.44 -27.62 -3.86
N ASN A 171 -1.23 -26.93 -4.98
CA ASN A 171 -2.30 -26.27 -5.74
C ASN A 171 -3.25 -27.27 -6.43
N ASP A 172 -2.75 -28.45 -6.85
CA ASP A 172 -3.58 -29.48 -7.49
C ASP A 172 -4.33 -30.34 -6.45
N THR A 173 -3.75 -30.57 -5.27
CA THR A 173 -4.40 -31.32 -4.18
C THR A 173 -5.42 -30.51 -3.39
N GLN A 174 -5.28 -29.18 -3.31
CA GLN A 174 -6.28 -28.34 -2.65
C GLN A 174 -7.46 -27.95 -3.57
N ALA A 175 -7.31 -28.15 -4.88
CA ALA A 175 -8.37 -27.95 -5.86
C ALA A 175 -9.38 -29.12 -5.92
N ASN A 176 -8.99 -30.33 -5.49
CA ASN A 176 -9.86 -31.52 -5.55
C ASN A 176 -9.84 -32.33 -4.24
N GLY A 177 -10.78 -32.00 -3.34
CA GLY A 177 -11.45 -32.94 -2.44
C GLY A 177 -10.64 -33.57 -1.30
N TYR A 178 -10.87 -33.12 -0.06
CA TYR A 178 -11.08 -34.02 1.08
C TYR A 178 -12.10 -33.40 2.05
N VAL A 179 -13.25 -34.07 2.17
CA VAL A 179 -14.19 -33.92 3.29
C VAL A 179 -13.43 -34.40 4.54
N ALA A 180 -12.82 -33.46 5.25
CA ALA A 180 -12.23 -33.75 6.55
C ALA A 180 -13.38 -33.93 7.55
N ALA A 181 -13.59 -35.18 7.98
CA ALA A 181 -14.55 -35.52 9.01
C ALA A 181 -14.37 -34.62 10.24
N SER A 182 -15.46 -33.92 10.59
CA SER A 182 -15.55 -32.97 11.68
C SER A 182 -15.36 -33.69 13.02
N THR A 183 -14.22 -33.51 13.69
CA THR A 183 -14.14 -33.75 15.14
C THR A 183 -14.88 -32.61 15.86
N PRO A 184 -15.93 -32.91 16.66
CA PRO A 184 -16.74 -31.89 17.32
C PRO A 184 -15.93 -31.23 18.45
N GLY A 185 -15.71 -29.92 18.36
CA GLY A 185 -15.10 -29.13 19.45
C GLY A 185 -14.07 -28.08 19.03
N LYS A 186 -13.64 -28.02 17.77
CA LYS A 186 -12.68 -26.98 17.33
C LYS A 186 -13.44 -25.71 16.91
N LYS A 187 -13.37 -24.66 17.74
CA LYS A 187 -13.85 -23.32 17.35
C LYS A 187 -13.30 -22.96 15.96
N PRO A 188 -14.14 -22.57 14.98
CA PRO A 188 -13.66 -22.21 13.65
C PRO A 188 -12.64 -21.07 13.77
N THR A 189 -11.45 -21.28 13.22
CA THR A 189 -10.47 -20.21 13.06
C THR A 189 -11.09 -19.08 12.25
N SER A 190 -10.95 -17.83 12.68
CA SER A 190 -11.63 -16.64 12.13
C SER A 190 -11.48 -16.42 10.61
N ALA A 191 -10.50 -17.04 9.96
CA ALA A 191 -10.33 -17.03 8.51
C ALA A 191 -11.17 -18.09 7.76
N SER A 192 -11.67 -19.14 8.44
CA SER A 192 -12.72 -20.02 7.88
C SER A 192 -14.09 -19.35 8.02
N ALA A 193 -14.30 -18.55 9.06
CA ALA A 193 -15.55 -17.82 9.27
C ALA A 193 -15.85 -16.80 8.16
N THR A 194 -14.84 -16.16 7.56
CA THR A 194 -15.04 -15.27 6.40
C THR A 194 -15.41 -16.03 5.13
N VAL A 195 -14.79 -17.20 4.91
CA VAL A 195 -15.07 -18.06 3.75
C VAL A 195 -16.45 -18.69 3.86
N ASP A 196 -16.85 -19.14 5.05
CA ASP A 196 -18.22 -19.62 5.31
C ASP A 196 -19.26 -18.50 5.12
N LEU A 197 -18.96 -17.26 5.55
CA LEU A 197 -19.86 -16.12 5.37
C LEU A 197 -20.04 -15.73 3.89
N ASP A 198 -18.97 -15.78 3.10
CA ASP A 198 -19.00 -15.47 1.66
C ASP A 198 -19.73 -16.56 0.85
N VAL A 199 -19.67 -17.82 1.30
CA VAL A 199 -20.44 -18.93 0.71
C VAL A 199 -21.92 -18.85 1.09
N GLN A 200 -22.24 -18.43 2.31
CA GLN A 200 -23.62 -18.25 2.77
C GLN A 200 -24.31 -17.01 2.17
N HIS A 201 -23.55 -16.01 1.69
CA HIS A 201 -24.09 -14.76 1.13
C HIS A 201 -23.39 -14.31 -0.17
N PRO A 202 -23.79 -14.80 -1.35
CA PRO A 202 -23.16 -14.41 -2.62
C PRO A 202 -23.30 -12.92 -2.96
N GLY A 203 -24.40 -12.27 -2.58
CA GLY A 203 -24.59 -10.82 -2.75
C GLY A 203 -23.61 -9.98 -1.90
N LEU A 204 -23.22 -10.50 -0.74
CA LEU A 204 -22.27 -9.85 0.17
C LEU A 204 -20.86 -9.80 -0.44
N LYS A 205 -20.44 -10.92 -1.04
CA LYS A 205 -19.18 -10.99 -1.77
C LYS A 205 -19.11 -9.97 -2.91
N ILE A 206 -20.22 -9.79 -3.65
CA ILE A 206 -20.31 -8.80 -4.73
C ILE A 206 -20.19 -7.38 -4.20
N VAL A 207 -20.90 -7.02 -3.12
CA VAL A 207 -20.83 -5.68 -2.52
C VAL A 207 -19.44 -5.39 -1.99
N ARG A 208 -18.80 -6.37 -1.35
CA ARG A 208 -17.44 -6.24 -0.82
C ARG A 208 -16.40 -6.08 -1.92
N CYS A 209 -16.47 -6.91 -2.95
CA CYS A 209 -15.59 -6.86 -4.11
C CYS A 209 -15.79 -5.56 -4.92
N GLY A 210 -17.05 -5.15 -5.09
CA GLY A 210 -17.42 -3.86 -5.70
C GLY A 210 -16.88 -2.68 -4.91
N GLY A 211 -16.99 -2.71 -3.59
CA GLY A 211 -16.42 -1.70 -2.69
C GLY A 211 -14.90 -1.58 -2.83
N ARG A 212 -14.17 -2.70 -2.86
CA ARG A 212 -12.71 -2.71 -3.07
C ARG A 212 -12.32 -2.19 -4.45
N THR A 213 -13.07 -2.53 -5.49
CA THR A 213 -12.87 -2.02 -6.85
C THR A 213 -13.05 -0.51 -6.93
N LEU A 214 -14.10 0.01 -6.29
CA LEU A 214 -14.36 1.44 -6.29
C LEU A 214 -13.32 2.21 -5.46
N GLN A 215 -12.88 1.66 -4.31
CA GLN A 215 -11.78 2.22 -3.52
C GLN A 215 -10.49 2.31 -4.35
N PHE A 216 -10.16 1.25 -5.09
CA PHE A 216 -9.01 1.26 -5.99
C PHE A 216 -9.15 2.34 -7.07
N ALA A 217 -10.26 2.35 -7.80
CA ALA A 217 -10.50 3.31 -8.87
C ALA A 217 -10.42 4.76 -8.38
N CYS A 218 -11.09 5.08 -7.27
CA CYS A 218 -11.06 6.42 -6.68
C CYS A 218 -9.65 6.81 -6.20
N SER A 219 -8.89 5.86 -5.61
CA SER A 219 -7.51 6.13 -5.18
C SER A 219 -6.57 6.37 -6.36
N VAL A 220 -6.74 5.65 -7.46
CA VAL A 220 -6.00 5.87 -8.72
C VAL A 220 -6.33 7.25 -9.30
N VAL A 221 -7.61 7.57 -9.42
CA VAL A 221 -8.04 8.87 -9.96
C VAL A 221 -7.53 10.01 -9.08
N ALA A 222 -7.66 9.90 -7.76
CA ALA A 222 -7.11 10.87 -6.82
C ALA A 222 -5.60 11.06 -7.04
N LEU A 223 -4.83 9.97 -7.06
CA LEU A 223 -3.39 10.00 -7.26
C LEU A 223 -3.01 10.69 -8.58
N VAL A 224 -3.63 10.28 -9.68
CA VAL A 224 -3.37 10.83 -11.02
C VAL A 224 -3.74 12.31 -11.08
N CYS A 225 -4.90 12.68 -10.56
CA CYS A 225 -5.36 14.07 -10.54
C CYS A 225 -4.48 14.98 -9.67
N ILE A 226 -4.02 14.51 -8.51
CA ILE A 226 -3.07 15.26 -7.66
C ILE A 226 -1.77 15.49 -8.42
N VAL A 227 -1.17 14.44 -9.01
CA VAL A 227 0.11 14.55 -9.73
C VAL A 227 -0.02 15.43 -10.98
N LEU A 228 -1.08 15.25 -11.78
CA LEU A 228 -1.33 16.06 -12.98
C LEU A 228 -1.75 17.50 -12.66
N GLY A 229 -2.14 17.78 -11.40
CA GLY A 229 -2.40 19.13 -10.92
C GLY A 229 -1.17 20.03 -11.06
N TYR A 230 0.03 19.46 -10.96
CA TYR A 230 1.29 20.18 -11.03
C TYR A 230 1.84 20.22 -12.46
N LYS A 231 1.93 21.40 -13.07
CA LYS A 231 2.59 21.55 -14.36
C LYS A 231 4.10 21.57 -14.18
N HIS A 232 4.80 21.18 -15.25
CA HIS A 232 6.24 21.34 -15.33
C HIS A 232 6.56 22.83 -15.48
N TYR A 233 7.39 23.35 -14.60
CA TYR A 233 7.92 24.70 -14.61
C TYR A 233 9.45 24.65 -14.49
N TYR A 234 10.12 25.27 -15.46
CA TYR A 234 11.57 25.22 -15.59
C TYR A 234 12.08 23.76 -15.64
N THR A 235 12.87 23.32 -14.66
CA THR A 235 13.45 21.96 -14.55
C THR A 235 12.65 21.01 -13.67
N GLY A 236 11.46 21.41 -13.17
CA GLY A 236 10.71 20.60 -12.21
C GLY A 236 9.22 20.94 -12.07
N GLN A 237 8.62 20.52 -10.96
CA GLN A 237 7.25 20.79 -10.53
C GLN A 237 7.29 21.46 -9.16
N TYR A 238 6.52 22.54 -8.99
CA TYR A 238 6.46 23.25 -7.72
C TYR A 238 5.43 22.61 -6.80
N ILE A 239 5.88 21.80 -5.84
CA ILE A 239 5.04 20.93 -5.01
C ILE A 239 5.24 21.27 -3.53
N GLU A 240 4.13 21.42 -2.79
CA GLU A 240 4.18 21.53 -1.34
C GLU A 240 4.29 20.16 -0.64
N PRO A 241 4.95 20.08 0.54
CA PRO A 241 4.98 18.85 1.34
C PRO A 241 3.60 18.25 1.65
N LYS A 242 2.56 19.10 1.76
CA LYS A 242 1.16 18.68 1.95
C LYS A 242 0.67 17.83 0.79
N ALA A 243 1.03 18.18 -0.44
CA ALA A 243 0.68 17.43 -1.63
C ALA A 243 1.47 16.12 -1.74
N THR A 244 2.75 16.12 -1.37
CA THR A 244 3.54 14.88 -1.27
C THR A 244 2.91 13.89 -0.29
N TYR A 245 2.44 14.36 0.86
CA TYR A 245 1.68 13.52 1.80
C TYR A 245 0.42 12.94 1.16
N ALA A 246 -0.36 13.76 0.44
CA ALA A 246 -1.56 13.29 -0.24
C ALA A 246 -1.27 12.25 -1.35
N ILE A 247 -0.20 12.45 -2.13
CA ILE A 247 0.29 11.47 -3.12
C ILE A 247 0.60 10.14 -2.44
N LEU A 248 1.35 10.15 -1.34
CA LEU A 248 1.71 8.93 -0.62
C LEU A 248 0.50 8.21 -0.03
N MET A 249 -0.46 8.92 0.56
CA MET A 249 -1.65 8.29 1.13
C MET A 249 -2.58 7.73 0.04
N ALA A 250 -2.78 8.45 -1.07
CA ALA A 250 -3.53 7.96 -2.21
C ALA A 250 -2.87 6.71 -2.85
N TYR A 251 -1.54 6.72 -2.95
CA TYR A 251 -0.77 5.56 -3.41
C TYR A 251 -0.90 4.36 -2.45
N SER A 252 -0.82 4.57 -1.14
CA SER A 252 -1.03 3.52 -0.14
C SER A 252 -2.42 2.90 -0.22
N ALA A 253 -3.46 3.74 -0.33
CA ALA A 253 -4.83 3.30 -0.50
C ALA A 253 -5.00 2.47 -1.78
N MET A 254 -4.43 2.93 -2.89
CA MET A 254 -4.40 2.19 -4.16
C MET A 254 -3.73 0.82 -3.98
N LEU A 255 -2.55 0.75 -3.36
CA LEU A 255 -1.83 -0.51 -3.14
C LEU A 255 -2.62 -1.49 -2.26
N TYR A 256 -3.24 -1.01 -1.20
CA TYR A 256 -4.04 -1.85 -0.30
C TYR A 256 -5.28 -2.41 -1.01
N SER A 257 -6.04 -1.58 -1.73
CA SER A 257 -7.19 -2.04 -2.51
C SER A 257 -6.76 -3.02 -3.60
N LEU A 258 -5.66 -2.74 -4.30
CA LEU A 258 -5.10 -3.62 -5.34
C LEU A 258 -4.71 -4.98 -4.76
N TRP A 259 -4.05 -5.00 -3.60
CA TRP A 259 -3.67 -6.24 -2.92
C TRP A 259 -4.90 -7.08 -2.59
N HIS A 260 -5.95 -6.48 -2.04
CA HIS A 260 -7.22 -7.18 -1.79
C HIS A 260 -7.84 -7.75 -3.08
N MET A 261 -7.95 -6.95 -4.15
CA MET A 261 -8.58 -7.42 -5.38
C MET A 261 -7.77 -8.51 -6.10
N VAL A 262 -6.46 -8.31 -6.24
CA VAL A 262 -5.63 -9.16 -7.07
C VAL A 262 -5.10 -10.33 -6.27
N ALA A 263 -4.46 -10.08 -5.13
CA ALA A 263 -3.78 -11.12 -4.38
C ALA A 263 -4.75 -11.97 -3.54
N VAL A 264 -5.79 -11.37 -2.96
CA VAL A 264 -6.77 -12.12 -2.14
C VAL A 264 -7.87 -12.72 -3.01
N GLU A 265 -8.60 -11.91 -3.79
CA GLU A 265 -9.80 -12.37 -4.49
C GLU A 265 -9.50 -13.09 -5.83
N THR A 266 -8.68 -12.48 -6.69
CA THR A 266 -8.49 -12.97 -8.07
C THR A 266 -7.53 -14.15 -8.13
N LEU A 267 -6.33 -13.97 -7.57
CA LEU A 267 -5.25 -14.94 -7.67
C LEU A 267 -5.19 -15.89 -6.47
N LYS A 268 -5.92 -15.59 -5.37
CA LYS A 268 -5.95 -16.40 -4.13
C LYS A 268 -4.56 -16.73 -3.57
N LEU A 269 -3.63 -15.79 -3.69
CA LEU A 269 -2.22 -15.94 -3.29
C LEU A 269 -2.01 -15.79 -1.80
N SER A 270 -2.87 -15.00 -1.16
CA SER A 270 -2.86 -14.77 0.26
C SER A 270 -4.17 -15.22 0.88
N ARG A 271 -4.09 -15.76 2.10
CA ARG A 271 -5.28 -16.05 2.90
C ARG A 271 -6.06 -14.76 3.13
N HIS A 272 -7.40 -14.85 3.13
CA HIS A 272 -8.24 -13.72 3.50
C HIS A 272 -7.80 -13.17 4.87
N PRO A 273 -7.53 -11.86 4.98
CA PRO A 273 -7.26 -11.25 6.27
C PRO A 273 -8.48 -11.41 7.17
N THR A 274 -8.23 -11.48 8.48
CA THR A 274 -9.32 -11.59 9.44
C THR A 274 -10.13 -10.29 9.43
N ILE A 275 -11.43 -10.38 9.73
CA ILE A 275 -12.34 -9.23 9.76
C ILE A 275 -11.79 -8.09 10.66
N GLY A 276 -11.13 -8.44 11.76
CA GLY A 276 -10.50 -7.45 12.64
C GLY A 276 -9.37 -6.67 11.97
N VAL A 277 -8.52 -7.34 11.20
CA VAL A 277 -7.42 -6.69 10.45
C VAL A 277 -7.98 -5.82 9.32
N GLU A 278 -9.00 -6.29 8.63
CA GLU A 278 -9.65 -5.52 7.55
C GLU A 278 -10.31 -4.25 8.09
N ARG A 279 -11.03 -4.36 9.22
CA ARG A 279 -11.61 -3.20 9.91
C ARG A 279 -10.56 -2.19 10.32
N PHE A 280 -9.47 -2.66 10.92
CA PHE A 280 -8.37 -1.80 11.34
C PHE A 280 -7.76 -1.06 10.15
N MET A 281 -7.47 -1.78 9.07
CA MET A 281 -6.88 -1.19 7.86
C MET A 281 -7.84 -0.23 7.15
N ASP A 282 -9.15 -0.53 7.13
CA ASP A 282 -10.15 0.37 6.54
C ASP A 282 -10.23 1.70 7.30
N VAL A 283 -10.23 1.66 8.65
CA VAL A 283 -10.18 2.88 9.48
C VAL A 283 -8.86 3.62 9.31
N LEU A 284 -7.74 2.90 9.30
CA LEU A 284 -6.42 3.49 9.13
C LEU A 284 -6.31 4.23 7.79
N MET A 285 -6.74 3.60 6.70
CA MET A 285 -6.74 4.22 5.37
C MET A 285 -7.73 5.38 5.28
N ALA A 286 -8.93 5.25 5.84
CA ALA A 286 -9.90 6.35 5.90
C ALA A 286 -9.34 7.56 6.64
N ALA A 287 -8.72 7.36 7.81
CA ALA A 287 -8.12 8.44 8.60
C ALA A 287 -6.94 9.09 7.86
N ALA A 288 -6.05 8.28 7.28
CA ALA A 288 -4.90 8.77 6.52
C ALA A 288 -5.32 9.58 5.29
N LEU A 289 -6.29 9.08 4.51
CA LEU A 289 -6.86 9.78 3.36
C LEU A 289 -7.64 11.04 3.76
N LEU A 290 -8.31 11.04 4.90
CA LEU A 290 -9.01 12.21 5.41
C LEU A 290 -8.04 13.35 5.70
N VAL A 291 -6.95 13.05 6.43
CA VAL A 291 -5.89 14.03 6.70
C VAL A 291 -5.27 14.49 5.39
N ALA A 292 -5.00 13.58 4.45
CA ALA A 292 -4.46 13.92 3.14
C ALA A 292 -5.38 14.86 2.34
N GLY A 293 -6.68 14.56 2.29
CA GLY A 293 -7.68 15.37 1.61
C GLY A 293 -7.78 16.78 2.20
N ILE A 294 -7.82 16.90 3.53
CA ILE A 294 -7.86 18.18 4.23
C ILE A 294 -6.58 18.98 3.96
N LEU A 295 -5.40 18.37 4.15
CA LEU A 295 -4.13 19.06 3.96
C LEU A 295 -3.94 19.52 2.51
N PHE A 296 -4.35 18.70 1.54
CA PHE A 296 -4.25 19.07 0.13
C PHE A 296 -5.25 20.17 -0.25
N ALA A 297 -6.52 20.04 0.16
CA ALA A 297 -7.56 21.04 -0.12
C ALA A 297 -7.28 22.40 0.53
N THR A 298 -6.66 22.41 1.72
CA THR A 298 -6.28 23.64 2.46
C THR A 298 -4.87 24.13 2.15
N SER A 299 -4.19 23.53 1.17
CA SER A 299 -2.89 24.05 0.72
C SER A 299 -3.11 25.33 -0.10
N SER A 300 -2.22 26.32 0.06
CA SER A 300 -2.26 27.57 -0.71
C SER A 300 -2.24 27.33 -2.22
N GLN A 301 -1.57 26.27 -2.66
CA GLN A 301 -1.52 25.86 -4.06
C GLN A 301 -2.89 25.43 -4.61
N VAL A 302 -3.80 24.93 -3.76
CA VAL A 302 -5.13 24.48 -4.14
C VAL A 302 -6.20 25.52 -3.82
N SER A 303 -6.22 26.08 -2.61
CA SER A 303 -7.21 27.07 -2.18
C SER A 303 -7.16 28.35 -3.02
N ASP A 304 -5.95 28.81 -3.34
CA ASP A 304 -5.70 30.04 -4.09
C ASP A 304 -5.18 29.74 -5.48
N CYS A 305 -5.52 28.56 -6.04
CA CYS A 305 -4.96 28.08 -7.29
C CYS A 305 -5.17 29.06 -8.47
N SER A 306 -6.37 29.64 -8.58
CA SER A 306 -6.69 30.61 -9.63
C SER A 306 -5.93 31.92 -9.47
N ALA A 307 -5.85 32.45 -8.24
CA ALA A 307 -5.12 33.68 -7.93
C ALA A 307 -3.60 33.50 -8.14
N SER A 308 -3.06 32.35 -7.75
CA SER A 308 -1.66 31.97 -7.96
C SER A 308 -1.35 31.85 -9.46
N ASN A 309 -2.22 31.20 -10.23
CA ASN A 309 -2.07 31.11 -11.68
C ASN A 309 -2.13 32.47 -12.35
N ALA A 310 -3.09 33.34 -11.98
CA ALA A 310 -3.23 34.67 -12.56
C ALA A 310 -1.99 35.54 -12.30
N SER A 311 -1.49 35.53 -11.06
CA SER A 311 -0.27 36.23 -10.68
C SER A 311 0.93 35.72 -11.49
N PHE A 312 1.02 34.41 -11.69
CA PHE A 312 2.14 33.79 -12.38
C PHE A 312 2.08 33.98 -13.91
N GLU A 313 0.89 33.92 -14.51
CA GLU A 313 0.65 34.18 -15.93
C GLU A 313 1.07 35.58 -16.33
N GLN A 314 0.89 36.56 -15.44
CA GLN A 314 1.31 37.94 -15.67
C GLN A 314 2.84 38.08 -15.88
N TYR A 315 3.65 37.28 -15.20
CA TYR A 315 5.12 37.37 -15.26
C TYR A 315 5.76 36.33 -16.18
N HIS A 316 5.12 35.17 -16.41
CA HIS A 316 5.71 34.03 -17.10
C HIS A 316 4.88 33.49 -18.27
N GLY A 317 3.71 34.08 -18.57
CA GLY A 317 2.90 33.76 -19.75
C GLY A 317 2.18 32.40 -19.72
N SER A 318 2.24 31.66 -18.62
CA SER A 318 1.52 30.38 -18.46
C SER A 318 1.25 30.08 -16.99
N GLY A 319 0.08 29.51 -16.66
CA GLY A 319 -0.25 29.18 -15.27
C GLY A 319 0.55 27.99 -14.75
N LEU A 320 0.85 27.99 -13.45
CA LEU A 320 1.70 27.02 -12.75
C LEU A 320 0.96 25.70 -12.41
N PHE A 321 -0.35 25.76 -12.23
CA PHE A 321 -1.17 24.65 -11.75
C PHE A 321 -2.37 24.36 -12.67
N ARG A 322 -2.85 23.11 -12.66
CA ARG A 322 -4.11 22.70 -13.29
C ARG A 322 -5.17 22.58 -12.20
N CYS A 323 -5.82 23.69 -11.86
CA CYS A 323 -6.76 23.76 -10.74
C CYS A 323 -7.91 22.74 -10.82
N GLY A 324 -8.42 22.46 -12.02
CA GLY A 324 -9.46 21.43 -12.21
C GLY A 324 -8.98 20.04 -11.79
N ASN A 325 -7.73 19.68 -12.08
CA ASN A 325 -7.15 18.41 -11.68
C ASN A 325 -6.87 18.38 -10.16
N MET A 326 -6.41 19.49 -9.58
CA MET A 326 -6.23 19.59 -8.13
C MET A 326 -7.57 19.42 -7.38
N ASN A 327 -8.64 20.04 -7.90
CA ASN A 327 -9.98 19.91 -7.35
C ASN A 327 -10.48 18.48 -7.41
N ALA A 328 -10.37 17.85 -8.60
CA ALA A 328 -10.70 16.43 -8.74
C ALA A 328 -9.88 15.56 -7.79
N GLY A 329 -8.59 15.87 -7.61
CA GLY A 329 -7.69 15.14 -6.72
C GLY A 329 -8.20 15.04 -5.28
N TYR A 330 -8.52 16.17 -4.63
CA TYR A 330 -9.02 16.11 -3.25
C TYR A 330 -10.46 15.58 -3.18
N ILE A 331 -11.31 15.84 -4.19
CA ILE A 331 -12.69 15.31 -4.23
C ILE A 331 -12.66 13.78 -4.26
N PHE A 332 -11.89 13.18 -5.17
CA PHE A 332 -11.76 11.72 -5.24
C PHE A 332 -11.08 11.14 -4.00
N THR A 333 -10.22 11.91 -3.33
CA THR A 333 -9.66 11.52 -2.01
C THR A 333 -10.78 11.40 -0.96
N PHE A 334 -11.70 12.38 -0.86
CA PHE A 334 -12.84 12.28 0.06
C PHE A 334 -13.84 11.19 -0.33
N ILE A 335 -14.05 10.95 -1.63
CA ILE A 335 -14.86 9.82 -2.09
C ILE A 335 -14.22 8.51 -1.61
N ALA A 336 -12.91 8.34 -1.77
CA ALA A 336 -12.19 7.18 -1.27
C ALA A 336 -12.37 7.01 0.26
N VAL A 337 -12.28 8.09 1.05
CA VAL A 337 -12.59 8.06 2.50
C VAL A 337 -13.99 7.49 2.75
N ALA A 338 -15.01 8.00 2.06
CA ALA A 338 -16.39 7.54 2.24
C ALA A 338 -16.53 6.04 1.92
N LEU A 339 -15.82 5.55 0.91
CA LEU A 339 -15.82 4.14 0.54
C LEU A 339 -15.13 3.24 1.56
N TYR A 340 -14.03 3.69 2.17
CA TYR A 340 -13.38 2.96 3.26
C TYR A 340 -14.25 2.90 4.51
N LEU A 341 -14.93 4.01 4.84
CA LEU A 341 -15.90 4.04 5.93
C LEU A 341 -17.12 3.16 5.65
N ALA A 342 -17.58 3.12 4.39
CA ALA A 342 -18.66 2.23 3.98
C ALA A 342 -18.27 0.75 4.15
N THR A 343 -17.10 0.32 3.67
CA THR A 343 -16.66 -1.08 3.87
C THR A 343 -16.44 -1.41 5.35
N PHE A 344 -15.94 -0.45 6.14
CA PHE A 344 -15.86 -0.59 7.58
C PHE A 344 -17.23 -0.79 8.23
N ALA A 345 -18.21 0.08 7.97
CA ALA A 345 -19.56 -0.01 8.54
C ALA A 345 -20.27 -1.31 8.13
N LEU A 346 -20.17 -1.65 6.84
CA LEU A 346 -20.67 -2.89 6.28
C LEU A 346 -20.12 -4.10 7.04
N SER A 347 -18.82 -4.10 7.38
CA SER A 347 -18.21 -5.20 8.13
C SER A 347 -18.88 -5.49 9.50
N PHE A 348 -19.57 -4.53 10.14
CA PHE A 348 -20.30 -4.74 11.39
C PHE A 348 -21.72 -5.27 11.18
N LEU A 349 -22.43 -4.73 10.20
CA LEU A 349 -23.81 -5.12 9.90
C LEU A 349 -23.94 -6.62 9.63
N TYR A 350 -22.90 -7.21 9.02
CA TYR A 350 -22.91 -8.64 8.70
C TYR A 350 -22.66 -9.57 9.90
N ARG A 351 -22.10 -9.07 11.01
CA ARG A 351 -21.97 -9.87 12.25
C ARG A 351 -23.30 -9.98 13.00
N SER A 352 -24.16 -8.97 12.87
CA SER A 352 -25.48 -8.96 13.52
C SER A 352 -26.41 -10.00 12.88
N SER A 353 -26.46 -10.04 11.55
CA SER A 353 -27.37 -10.93 10.80
C SER A 353 -27.03 -12.43 10.91
N SER A 354 -25.76 -12.79 11.18
CA SER A 354 -25.39 -14.19 11.43
C SER A 354 -25.82 -14.63 12.84
N SER A 355 -25.70 -13.74 13.83
CA SER A 355 -26.04 -14.05 15.22
C SER A 355 -27.54 -14.22 15.44
N GLU A 356 -28.39 -13.46 14.75
CA GLU A 356 -29.86 -13.57 14.86
C GLU A 356 -30.40 -14.86 14.25
N ARG A 357 -29.83 -15.34 13.14
CA ARG A 357 -30.29 -16.59 12.50
C ARG A 357 -29.83 -17.86 13.21
N ASP A 358 -28.67 -17.84 13.87
CA ASP A 358 -28.26 -18.95 14.74
C ASP A 358 -29.21 -19.10 15.94
N LEU A 359 -29.74 -17.99 16.47
CA LEU A 359 -30.78 -17.99 17.52
C LEU A 359 -32.12 -18.52 17.00
N GLU A 360 -32.52 -18.16 15.77
CA GLU A 360 -33.77 -18.61 15.15
C GLU A 360 -33.75 -20.10 14.76
N SER A 361 -32.59 -20.62 14.32
CA SER A 361 -32.43 -22.04 14.00
C SER A 361 -32.44 -22.93 15.25
N ASN A 362 -31.89 -22.47 16.37
CA ASN A 362 -31.94 -23.21 17.64
C ASN A 362 -33.37 -23.23 18.21
N HIS A 363 -34.14 -22.15 18.08
CA HIS A 363 -35.55 -22.13 18.48
C HIS A 363 -36.45 -23.04 17.62
N SER A 364 -36.11 -23.21 16.34
CA SER A 364 -36.85 -24.09 15.42
C SER A 364 -36.56 -25.57 15.68
N ALA A 365 -35.36 -25.91 16.16
CA ALA A 365 -35.01 -27.28 16.56
C ALA A 365 -35.68 -27.68 17.89
N GLU A 366 -35.82 -26.74 18.84
CA GLU A 366 -36.44 -27.00 20.14
C GLU A 366 -37.97 -27.17 20.05
N THR A 367 -38.62 -26.51 19.08
CA THR A 367 -40.07 -26.69 18.82
C THR A 367 -40.40 -27.95 18.02
N ALA A 368 -39.46 -28.50 17.24
CA ALA A 368 -39.64 -29.77 16.54
C ALA A 368 -39.55 -31.00 17.46
N GLN A 369 -38.87 -30.88 18.60
CA GLN A 369 -38.65 -32.00 19.55
C GLN A 369 -39.83 -32.23 20.52
N VAL A 370 -40.72 -31.25 20.69
CA VAL A 370 -41.90 -31.38 21.58
C VAL A 370 -43.08 -32.08 20.89
N GLY A 371 -43.05 -32.25 19.55
CA GLY A 371 -44.13 -32.86 18.77
C GLY A 371 -44.03 -34.38 18.55
N SER A 372 -42.96 -35.05 19.00
CA SER A 372 -42.66 -36.44 18.60
C SER A 372 -42.76 -37.48 19.74
N ASP A 373 -43.32 -37.13 20.91
CA ASP A 373 -43.40 -38.02 22.08
C ASP A 373 -44.84 -38.40 22.48
N VAL A 374 -45.77 -38.43 21.52
CA VAL A 374 -47.12 -38.98 21.73
C VAL A 374 -47.39 -40.09 20.73
N GLY A 375 -47.09 -41.33 21.13
CA GLY A 375 -47.74 -42.50 20.54
C GLY A 375 -46.86 -43.72 20.29
N GLN A 376 -46.50 -44.45 21.35
CA GLN A 376 -46.34 -45.91 21.25
C GLN A 376 -46.31 -46.58 22.63
N GLN A 377 -47.50 -46.92 23.14
CA GLN A 377 -47.69 -48.04 24.06
C GLN A 377 -48.95 -48.80 23.62
N VAL A 378 -48.74 -50.01 23.10
CA VAL A 378 -49.69 -51.12 23.11
C VAL A 378 -48.94 -52.32 23.68
#